data_AF-A0A6B3C9M4-F1
#
_entry.id   AF-A0A6B3C9M4-F1
#
_cell.length_a   1.000
_cell.length_b   1.000
_cell.length_c   1.000
_cell.angle_alpha   90.00
_cell.angle_beta   90.00
_cell.angle_gamma   90.00
#
_symmetry.space_group_name_H-M   'P 1'
#
loop_
_entity.id
_entity.type
_entity.pdbx_description
1 polymer ?
#
loop_
_entity_poly.entity_id
_entity_poly.type
_entity_poly.pdbx_seq_one_letter_code
_entity_poly.pdbx_strand_id
1 'polypeptide(L)' 'MRAEAESLDAEGIVAVQLRQHSHSWGPHTTEFFAIGTAVRPLRDDHTIDRPNMVLSLDG' A
#
# COMPACT_ATOMS: atom_id res chain seq x y z
N MET A 1 -4.30 -5.63 -0.93
CA MET A 1 -3.65 -4.70 -1.87
C MET A 1 -2.61 -5.35 -2.78
N ARG A 2 -1.64 -6.14 -2.27
CA ARG A 2 -0.61 -6.75 -3.12
C ARG A 2 -1.18 -7.76 -4.12
N ALA A 3 -2.08 -8.63 -3.69
CA ALA A 3 -2.71 -9.65 -4.55
C ALA A 3 -3.46 -9.01 -5.73
N GLU A 4 -4.10 -7.87 -5.50
CA GLU A 4 -4.80 -7.08 -6.51
C GLU A 4 -3.82 -6.51 -7.53
N ALA A 5 -2.67 -6.00 -7.09
CA ALA A 5 -1.62 -5.52 -7.99
C ALA A 5 -0.95 -6.67 -8.78
N GLU A 6 -0.68 -7.81 -8.15
CA GLU A 6 -0.19 -9.02 -8.80
C GLU A 6 -1.15 -9.47 -9.92
N SER A 7 -2.47 -9.40 -9.69
CA SER A 7 -3.48 -9.73 -10.71
C SER A 7 -3.51 -8.79 -11.93
N LEU A 8 -2.85 -7.62 -11.83
CA LEU A 8 -2.72 -6.62 -12.89
C LEU A 8 -1.34 -6.64 -13.56
N ASP A 9 -0.50 -7.63 -13.24
CA ASP A 9 0.91 -7.71 -13.64
C ASP A 9 1.67 -6.42 -13.28
N ALA A 10 1.34 -5.82 -12.14
CA ALA A 10 2.02 -4.64 -11.65
C ALA A 10 3.29 -5.05 -10.89
N GLU A 11 4.37 -4.32 -11.11
CA GLU A 11 5.64 -4.52 -10.41
C GLU A 11 5.63 -3.83 -9.04
N GLY A 12 4.81 -2.80 -8.87
CA GLY A 12 4.69 -2.09 -7.60
C GLY A 12 3.41 -1.28 -7.46
N ILE A 13 3.22 -0.72 -6.27
CA ILE A 13 2.13 0.19 -5.93
C ILE A 13 2.74 1.50 -5.43
N VAL A 14 2.42 2.61 -6.08
CA VAL A 14 2.94 3.94 -5.75
C VAL A 14 1.86 4.85 -5.18
N ALA A 15 2.30 5.95 -4.57
CA ALA A 15 1.43 6.97 -3.98
C ALA A 15 0.41 6.38 -2.98
N VAL A 16 0.85 5.38 -2.20
CA VAL A 16 -0.02 4.75 -1.20
C VAL A 16 -0.37 5.76 -0.12
N GLN A 17 -1.67 5.99 0.07
CA GLN A 17 -2.22 6.70 1.21
C GLN A 17 -2.76 5.68 2.20
N LEU A 18 -2.14 5.63 3.37
CA LEU A 18 -2.58 4.78 4.47
C LEU A 18 -3.23 5.64 5.55
N ARG A 19 -4.45 5.27 5.95
CA ARG A 19 -5.17 5.92 7.05
C ARG A 19 -5.45 4.88 8.12
N GLN A 20 -5.00 5.17 9.33
CA GLN A 20 -5.41 4.45 10.53
C GLN A 20 -6.58 5.19 11.16
N HIS A 21 -7.68 4.48 11.43
CA HIS A 21 -8.80 5.01 12.20
C HIS A 21 -9.08 4.10 13.39
N SER A 22 -9.19 4.71 14.57
CA SER A 22 -9.81 4.10 15.74
C SER A 22 -11.32 4.37 15.64
N HIS A 23 -12.11 3.44 15.09
CA HIS A 23 -13.56 3.65 14.92
C HIS A 23 -14.40 2.45 15.37
N SER A 24 -15.20 2.72 16.42
CA SER A 24 -16.58 2.31 16.78
C SER A 24 -17.14 0.89 16.55
N TRP A 25 -16.43 -0.07 15.97
CA TRP A 25 -16.89 -1.48 15.89
C TRP A 25 -16.72 -2.23 17.24
N GLY A 26 -16.04 -1.58 18.19
CA GLY A 26 -15.79 -2.03 19.55
C GLY A 26 -14.48 -1.40 20.08
N PRO A 27 -14.29 -1.26 21.40
CA PRO A 27 -13.20 -0.51 22.02
C PRO A 27 -11.77 -1.04 21.74
N HIS A 28 -11.62 -2.09 20.93
CA HIS A 28 -10.36 -2.78 20.66
C HIS A 28 -10.11 -3.06 19.17
N THR A 29 -10.79 -2.35 18.26
CA THR A 29 -10.59 -2.52 16.81
C THR A 29 -9.92 -1.28 16.21
N THR A 30 -8.85 -1.51 15.45
CA THR A 30 -8.18 -0.49 14.64
C THR A 30 -8.38 -0.83 13.18
N GLU A 31 -8.93 0.10 12.42
CA GLU A 31 -9.10 -0.02 10.98
C GLU A 31 -7.90 0.61 10.25
N PHE A 32 -7.42 -0.10 9.23
CA PHE A 32 -6.44 0.42 8.28
C PHE A 32 -7.07 0.48 6.89
N PHE A 33 -7.10 1.67 6.31
CA PHE A 33 -7.56 1.90 4.95
C PHE A 33 -6.39 2.34 4.07
N ALA A 34 -6.12 1.59 3.01
CA ALA A 34 -5.02 1.86 2.08
C ALA A 34 -5.54 2.01 0.64
N ILE A 35 -5.12 3.08 -0.02
CA ILE A 35 -5.38 3.31 -1.46
C ILE A 35 -4.07 3.71 -2.15
N GLY A 36 -3.91 3.33 -3.42
CA GLY A 36 -2.72 3.64 -4.21
C GLY A 36 -2.86 3.14 -5.64
N THR A 37 -1.81 3.32 -6.44
CA THR A 37 -1.83 3.04 -7.89
C THR A 37 -0.88 1.92 -8.23
N ALA A 38 -1.40 0.85 -8.83
CA ALA A 38 -0.60 -0.24 -9.39
C ALA A 38 0.13 0.24 -10.66
N VAL A 39 1.43 0.00 -10.76
CA VAL A 39 2.29 0.46 -11.86
C VAL A 39 3.21 -0.66 -12.38
N ARG A 40 3.59 -0.56 -13.65
CA ARG A 40 4.57 -1.42 -14.32
C ARG A 40 5.51 -0.52 -15.15
N PRO A 41 6.81 -0.81 -15.23
CA PRO A 41 7.72 -0.06 -16.09
C PRO A 41 7.31 -0.16 -17.56
N LEU A 42 7.58 0.90 -18.32
CA LEU A 42 7.42 0.89 -19.78
C LEU A 42 8.66 0.37 -20.52
N ARG A 43 9.81 0.34 -19.83
CA ARG A 43 11.11 -0.09 -20.38
C ARG A 43 11.73 -1.11 -19.45
N ASP A 44 12.38 -2.10 -20.03
CA ASP A 44 12.99 -3.20 -19.28
C ASP A 44 14.20 -2.78 -18.44
N ASP A 45 14.82 -1.63 -18.75
CA ASP A 45 15.95 -1.07 -18.00
C ASP A 45 15.51 -0.16 -16.84
N HIS A 46 14.21 0.10 -16.69
CA HIS A 46 13.70 0.92 -15.60
C HIS A 46 13.53 0.09 -14.34
N THR A 47 14.23 0.48 -13.27
CA THR A 47 14.10 -0.14 -11.95
C THR A 47 13.17 0.70 -11.09
N ILE A 48 12.13 0.07 -10.52
CA ILE A 48 11.28 0.70 -9.52
C ILE A 48 11.97 0.59 -8.15
N ASP A 49 12.17 1.73 -7.48
CA ASP A 49 12.74 1.75 -6.13
C ASP A 49 11.86 0.97 -5.14
N ARG A 50 12.50 0.24 -4.22
CA ARG A 50 11.77 -0.52 -3.21
C ARG A 50 11.00 0.43 -2.29
N PRO A 51 9.69 0.18 -2.04
CA PRO A 51 8.91 1.00 -1.15
C PRO A 51 9.43 0.90 0.28
N ASN A 52 9.47 2.03 0.98
CA ASN A 52 9.83 2.12 2.39
C ASN A 52 8.57 2.02 3.27
N MET A 53 8.70 1.45 4.46
CA MET A 53 7.60 1.39 5.43
C MET A 53 7.35 2.79 6.00
N VAL A 54 6.15 3.33 5.78
CA VAL A 54 5.77 4.69 6.21
C VAL A 54 4.87 4.72 7.45
N LEU A 55 4.48 3.54 7.97
CA LEU A 55 3.72 3.43 9.21
C LEU A 55 4.64 2.94 10.33
N SER A 56 4.87 3.80 11.34
CA SER A 56 5.42 3.36 12.64
C SER A 56 4.38 2.53 13.37
N LEU A 57 4.81 1.42 13.97
CA LEU A 57 3.98 0.60 14.86
C LEU A 57 4.13 1.02 16.34
N ASP A 58 4.82 2.14 16.55
CA ASP A 58 5.15 2.71 17.85
C ASP A 58 3.95 3.60 18.23
N GLY A 59 3.00 2.99 18.94
CA GLY A 59 1.80 3.64 19.45
C GLY A 59 2.04 4.53 20.66
#